data_AF-A0A954Z3X3-F1
#
_entry.id   AF-A0A954Z3X3-F1
#
_cell.length_a   1.000
_cell.length_b   1.000
_cell.length_c   1.000
_cell.angle_alpha   90.00
_cell.angle_beta   90.00
_cell.angle_gamma   90.00
#
_symmetry.space_group_name_H-M   'P 1'
#
loop_
_entity.id
_entity.type
_entity.pdbx_description
1 polymer ?
#
loop_
_entity_poly.entity_id
_entity_poly.type
_entity_poly.pdbx_seq_one_letter_code
_entity_poly.pdbx_strand_id
1 'polypeptide(L)'
;LKKDEEKKEEKAAPRRRGPAPRGRGRRRGPRPRPSNFATMSDSEILAWLADTHVPGEDPLEGEQHSEDEAPTAPEQKKPEKSDGDKNAGDKKDKKEGDELTKLERPAYDADQEIIVRALKRELPVRFEAHRPGDIAFALKIIDEYHLDAMIIGATGAYRAAERVADAGVPIVFGQLTGAGGFDRSHSADFDAQAPAKLAADGVATIVIGSGRKGGNAGAQYLTQNAAIAVGRGLAEDAAMRAITIDAAKVCGVAETLGSLEKGKLADVVIWSGHPLAPDSVVERVFVGGVEVYRRAGN
;
A
#
# COMPACT_ATOMS: atom_id res chain seq x y z
N LEU A 1 55.59 56.20 -12.65
CA LEU A 1 56.36 55.67 -13.79
C LEU A 1 55.47 54.67 -14.50
N LYS A 2 55.18 54.95 -15.78
CA LYS A 2 54.32 54.17 -16.69
C LYS A 2 54.83 52.74 -16.87
N LYS A 3 53.92 51.85 -17.28
CA LYS A 3 54.03 50.69 -18.20
C LYS A 3 53.17 49.53 -17.67
N ASP A 4 52.43 48.75 -18.43
CA ASP A 4 51.98 48.77 -19.83
C ASP A 4 50.73 47.86 -19.86
N GLU A 5 49.68 48.28 -20.56
CA GLU A 5 48.51 47.44 -20.87
C GLU A 5 48.89 46.45 -21.98
N GLU A 6 48.74 45.15 -21.73
CA GLU A 6 48.81 44.11 -22.77
C GLU A 6 47.44 43.45 -22.92
N LYS A 7 46.71 43.87 -23.98
CA LYS A 7 45.48 43.23 -24.44
C LYS A 7 45.80 41.84 -24.99
N LYS A 8 45.30 40.79 -24.34
CA LYS A 8 45.14 39.46 -24.96
C LYS A 8 43.73 39.32 -25.49
N GLU A 9 43.60 39.32 -26.82
CA GLU A 9 42.45 38.81 -27.54
C GLU A 9 42.38 37.29 -27.37
N GLU A 10 41.43 36.81 -26.57
CA GLU A 10 41.07 35.40 -26.53
C GLU A 10 40.00 35.12 -27.60
N LYS A 11 40.42 34.47 -28.69
CA LYS A 11 39.53 33.98 -29.76
C LYS A 11 38.55 32.96 -29.18
N ALA A 12 37.27 33.30 -29.18
CA ALA A 12 36.19 32.41 -28.76
C ALA A 12 36.15 31.12 -29.60
N ALA A 13 36.34 29.98 -28.94
CA ALA A 13 36.12 28.66 -29.53
C ALA A 13 34.62 28.44 -29.85
N PRO A 14 34.26 27.68 -30.90
CA PRO A 14 32.86 27.44 -31.25
C PRO A 14 32.17 26.63 -30.14
N ARG A 15 31.15 27.23 -29.53
CA ARG A 15 30.29 26.57 -28.54
C ARG A 15 29.66 25.32 -29.16
N ARG A 16 30.08 24.13 -28.71
CA ARG A 16 29.34 22.89 -28.97
C ARG A 16 27.94 23.07 -28.39
N ARG A 17 26.91 22.99 -29.25
CA ARG A 17 25.51 22.92 -28.81
C ARG A 17 25.38 21.66 -27.93
N GLY A 18 25.26 21.85 -26.62
CA GLY A 18 24.78 20.80 -25.73
C GLY A 18 23.38 20.35 -26.16
N PRO A 19 22.97 19.11 -25.83
CA PRO A 19 21.63 18.64 -26.14
C PRO A 19 20.60 19.60 -25.53
N ALA A 20 19.57 19.95 -26.31
CA ALA A 20 18.51 20.86 -25.91
C ALA A 20 17.90 20.41 -24.56
N PRO A 21 17.48 21.36 -23.69
CA PRO A 21 16.79 20.99 -22.47
C PRO A 21 15.53 20.22 -22.86
N ARG A 22 15.45 18.95 -22.46
CA ARG A 22 14.22 18.15 -22.58
C ARG A 22 13.14 18.96 -21.88
N GLY A 23 12.15 19.42 -22.65
CA GLY A 23 11.05 20.22 -22.13
C GLY A 23 10.48 19.51 -20.91
N ARG A 24 10.33 20.25 -19.81
CA ARG A 24 9.53 19.79 -18.67
C ARG A 24 8.13 19.53 -19.22
N GLY A 25 7.84 18.26 -19.53
CA GLY A 25 6.49 17.83 -19.84
C GLY A 25 5.62 18.35 -18.71
N ARG A 26 4.57 19.09 -19.04
CA ARG A 26 3.56 19.49 -18.07
C ARG A 26 3.15 18.21 -17.35
N ARG A 27 3.47 18.09 -16.05
CA ARG A 27 2.87 17.07 -15.19
C ARG A 27 1.36 17.25 -15.36
N ARG A 28 0.70 16.32 -16.05
CA ARG A 28 -0.76 16.26 -16.06
C ARG A 28 -1.14 16.14 -14.57
N GLY A 29 -1.96 17.07 -14.09
CA GLY A 29 -2.50 16.99 -12.75
C GLY A 29 -3.35 15.71 -12.56
N PRO A 30 -3.77 15.42 -11.33
CA PRO A 30 -4.49 14.21 -10.97
C PRO A 30 -5.68 13.98 -11.90
N ARG A 31 -5.85 12.75 -12.39
CA ARG A 31 -7.02 12.39 -13.20
C ARG A 31 -8.11 11.95 -12.22
N PRO A 32 -9.22 12.69 -12.11
CA PRO A 32 -10.26 12.36 -11.16
C PRO A 32 -10.80 10.95 -11.42
N ARG A 33 -11.08 10.23 -10.33
CA ARG A 33 -11.71 8.91 -10.33
C ARG A 33 -12.93 8.91 -11.28
N PRO A 34 -13.02 7.96 -12.23
CA PRO A 34 -14.20 7.82 -13.06
C PRO A 34 -15.43 7.57 -12.19
N SER A 35 -16.53 8.28 -12.44
CA SER A 35 -17.77 8.11 -11.68
C SER A 35 -18.37 6.71 -11.80
N ASN A 36 -17.96 5.94 -12.81
CA ASN A 36 -18.39 4.58 -13.10
C ASN A 36 -17.38 3.51 -12.67
N PHE A 37 -16.34 3.85 -11.88
CA PHE A 37 -15.25 2.93 -11.54
C PHE A 37 -15.71 1.59 -10.97
N ALA A 38 -16.75 1.59 -10.13
CA ALA A 38 -17.34 0.38 -9.53
C ALA A 38 -18.01 -0.56 -10.55
N THR A 39 -18.28 -0.09 -11.76
CA THR A 39 -18.97 -0.84 -12.83
C THR A 39 -18.08 -1.11 -14.03
N MET A 40 -16.81 -0.68 -13.99
CA MET A 40 -15.86 -0.92 -15.07
C MET A 40 -15.42 -2.39 -15.06
N SER A 41 -15.22 -2.94 -16.25
CA SER A 41 -14.65 -4.27 -16.43
C SER A 41 -13.18 -4.29 -16.00
N ASP A 42 -12.66 -5.47 -15.68
CA ASP A 42 -11.26 -5.62 -15.25
C ASP A 42 -10.26 -5.11 -16.31
N SER A 43 -10.55 -5.26 -17.60
CA SER A 43 -9.71 -4.73 -18.68
C SER A 43 -9.77 -3.20 -18.78
N GLU A 44 -10.93 -2.58 -18.53
CA GLU A 44 -11.07 -1.12 -18.52
C GLU A 44 -10.38 -0.49 -17.30
N ILE A 45 -10.46 -1.17 -16.15
CA ILE A 45 -9.73 -0.78 -14.94
C ILE A 45 -8.24 -0.94 -15.18
N LEU A 46 -7.77 -2.08 -15.70
CA LEU A 46 -6.36 -2.30 -16.02
C LEU A 46 -5.82 -1.29 -17.03
N ALA A 47 -6.60 -0.92 -18.04
CA ALA A 47 -6.24 0.13 -18.99
C ALA A 47 -6.15 1.52 -18.34
N TRP A 48 -7.10 1.86 -17.45
CA TRP A 48 -7.02 3.07 -16.64
C TRP A 48 -5.83 3.02 -15.66
N LEU A 49 -5.50 1.82 -15.14
CA LEU A 49 -4.37 1.57 -14.26
C LEU A 49 -3.03 1.77 -14.98
N ALA A 50 -2.93 1.34 -16.24
CA ALA A 50 -1.74 1.41 -17.09
C ALA A 50 -1.46 2.80 -17.68
N ASP A 51 -2.47 3.66 -17.85
CA ASP A 51 -2.32 5.00 -18.45
C ASP A 51 -1.71 6.06 -17.49
N THR A 52 -1.40 5.67 -16.24
CA THR A 52 -0.69 6.53 -15.24
C THR A 52 0.82 6.30 -15.21
N HIS A 53 1.37 5.68 -16.26
CA HIS A 53 2.74 5.17 -16.28
C HIS A 53 3.82 6.26 -16.23
N VAL A 54 4.88 5.98 -15.46
CA VAL A 54 6.19 6.64 -15.60
C VAL A 54 6.82 6.10 -16.88
N PRO A 55 7.25 6.93 -17.85
CA PRO A 55 7.80 6.42 -19.10
C PRO A 55 9.04 5.55 -18.85
N GLY A 56 8.99 4.25 -19.15
CA GLY A 56 10.20 3.41 -19.19
C GLY A 56 10.07 1.90 -19.00
N GLU A 57 9.01 1.38 -18.37
CA GLU A 57 8.95 -0.07 -18.07
C GLU A 57 7.54 -0.63 -18.29
N ASP A 58 7.26 -1.20 -19.45
CA ASP A 58 6.01 -1.97 -19.66
C ASP A 58 5.99 -3.16 -18.68
N PRO A 59 5.01 -3.25 -17.76
CA PRO A 59 4.93 -4.36 -16.80
C PRO A 59 4.61 -5.71 -17.44
N LEU A 60 4.38 -5.78 -18.76
CA LEU A 60 4.06 -7.02 -19.49
C LEU A 60 5.20 -7.56 -20.36
N GLU A 61 6.29 -6.81 -20.57
CA GLU A 61 7.46 -7.32 -21.30
C GLU A 61 8.43 -8.00 -20.33
N GLY A 62 8.06 -9.19 -19.86
CA GLY A 62 8.91 -9.86 -18.88
C GLY A 62 8.71 -11.34 -18.64
N GLU A 63 7.64 -12.01 -19.06
CA GLU A 63 7.50 -13.46 -18.82
C GLU A 63 6.77 -14.16 -19.98
N GLN A 64 7.53 -14.85 -20.83
CA GLN A 64 6.98 -15.94 -21.64
C GLN A 64 6.76 -17.14 -20.71
N HIS A 65 5.53 -17.32 -20.25
CA HIS A 65 5.11 -18.57 -19.62
C HIS A 65 4.49 -19.49 -20.67
N SER A 66 5.03 -20.70 -20.78
CA SER A 66 4.49 -21.82 -21.55
C SER A 66 3.07 -22.13 -21.08
N GLU A 67 2.17 -22.30 -22.05
CA GLU A 67 0.78 -22.74 -21.85
C GLU A 67 0.75 -24.15 -21.26
N ASP A 68 0.63 -24.27 -19.93
CA ASP A 68 0.20 -25.49 -19.27
C ASP A 68 -1.28 -25.34 -18.88
N GLU A 69 -2.05 -26.37 -19.23
CA GLU A 69 -3.52 -26.44 -19.28
C GLU A 69 -4.23 -25.98 -17.99
N ALA A 70 -5.17 -25.05 -18.13
CA ALA A 70 -6.18 -24.77 -17.13
C ALA A 70 -7.24 -25.90 -17.10
N PRO A 71 -7.76 -26.31 -15.93
CA PRO A 71 -8.83 -27.30 -15.86
C PRO A 71 -10.13 -26.74 -16.44
N THR A 72 -10.70 -27.47 -17.39
CA THR A 72 -11.95 -27.15 -18.09
C THR A 72 -13.16 -27.19 -17.15
N ALA A 73 -13.94 -26.11 -17.15
CA ALA A 73 -15.26 -26.07 -16.52
C ALA A 73 -16.29 -26.90 -17.33
N PRO A 74 -17.26 -27.59 -16.69
CA PRO A 74 -18.21 -28.43 -17.41
C PRO A 74 -19.22 -27.63 -18.24
N GLU A 75 -19.41 -28.09 -19.48
CA GLU A 75 -20.33 -27.58 -20.50
C GLU A 75 -21.79 -27.56 -20.03
N GLN A 76 -22.43 -26.38 -20.09
CA GLN A 76 -23.88 -26.25 -19.96
C GLN A 76 -24.57 -26.55 -21.30
N LYS A 77 -25.41 -27.58 -21.34
CA LYS A 77 -26.26 -27.93 -22.49
C LYS A 77 -27.29 -26.84 -22.78
N LYS A 78 -27.31 -26.35 -24.02
CA LYS A 78 -28.41 -25.54 -24.60
C LYS A 78 -29.72 -26.35 -24.64
N PRO A 79 -30.88 -25.76 -24.30
CA PRO A 79 -32.15 -26.35 -24.67
C PRO A 79 -32.55 -25.98 -26.11
N GLU A 80 -33.12 -26.96 -26.80
CA GLU A 80 -33.66 -26.89 -28.16
C GLU A 80 -34.92 -26.00 -28.24
N LYS A 81 -35.12 -25.38 -29.40
CA LYS A 81 -36.30 -24.61 -29.76
C LYS A 81 -37.49 -25.54 -30.07
N SER A 82 -38.69 -25.14 -29.67
CA SER A 82 -39.92 -25.49 -30.37
C SER A 82 -40.77 -24.24 -30.63
N ASP A 83 -41.22 -24.11 -31.87
CA ASP A 83 -42.04 -23.01 -32.39
C ASP A 83 -43.50 -23.12 -31.93
N GLY A 84 -44.19 -21.97 -31.77
CA GLY A 84 -45.65 -21.97 -31.68
C GLY A 84 -46.34 -20.72 -31.12
N ASP A 85 -46.52 -19.73 -32.00
CA ASP A 85 -47.69 -18.82 -32.13
C ASP A 85 -48.00 -17.69 -31.10
N LYS A 86 -47.91 -16.47 -31.65
CA LYS A 86 -48.68 -15.21 -31.48
C LYS A 86 -49.67 -15.10 -30.30
N ASN A 87 -49.58 -14.01 -29.51
CA ASN A 87 -50.42 -12.81 -29.69
C ASN A 87 -50.00 -11.66 -28.75
N ALA A 88 -50.40 -10.44 -29.13
CA ALA A 88 -50.06 -9.14 -28.56
C ALA A 88 -50.66 -8.83 -27.17
N GLY A 89 -50.06 -7.88 -26.44
CA GLY A 89 -50.78 -7.04 -25.46
C GLY A 89 -50.04 -6.68 -24.16
N ASP A 90 -49.51 -5.46 -24.12
CA ASP A 90 -49.54 -4.48 -23.02
C ASP A 90 -49.29 -4.86 -21.53
N LYS A 91 -48.33 -4.16 -20.92
CA LYS A 91 -48.10 -3.86 -19.47
C LYS A 91 -47.80 -5.00 -18.48
N LYS A 92 -46.57 -4.96 -17.91
CA LYS A 92 -46.35 -4.84 -16.44
C LYS A 92 -44.87 -4.65 -16.07
N ASP A 93 -44.47 -3.40 -15.89
CA ASP A 93 -43.44 -3.04 -14.91
C ASP A 93 -44.01 -3.33 -13.51
N LYS A 94 -43.59 -4.44 -12.89
CA LYS A 94 -43.68 -4.75 -11.44
C LYS A 94 -43.45 -6.25 -11.26
N LYS A 95 -42.22 -6.67 -10.93
CA LYS A 95 -41.97 -7.91 -10.16
C LYS A 95 -40.53 -8.20 -9.70
N GLU A 96 -39.56 -7.33 -9.85
CA GLU A 96 -38.21 -7.63 -9.31
C GLU A 96 -38.12 -7.50 -7.78
N GLY A 97 -39.01 -6.73 -7.14
CA GLY A 97 -38.98 -6.52 -5.69
C GLY A 97 -39.54 -7.66 -4.82
N ASP A 98 -40.23 -8.65 -5.41
CA ASP A 98 -41.00 -9.67 -4.66
C ASP A 98 -40.25 -11.02 -4.51
N GLU A 99 -39.16 -11.22 -5.26
CA GLU A 99 -38.33 -12.44 -5.17
C GLU A 99 -37.26 -12.38 -4.06
N LEU A 100 -36.67 -11.21 -3.79
CA LEU A 100 -35.71 -11.04 -2.69
C LEU A 100 -36.34 -11.31 -1.31
N THR A 101 -37.65 -11.08 -1.16
CA THR A 101 -38.41 -11.35 0.06
C THR A 101 -38.72 -12.83 0.30
N LYS A 102 -38.44 -13.73 -0.66
CA LYS A 102 -38.68 -15.18 -0.56
C LYS A 102 -37.42 -16.02 -0.41
N LEU A 103 -36.25 -15.41 -0.34
CA LEU A 103 -35.01 -16.14 -0.11
C LEU A 103 -34.97 -16.60 1.35
N GLU A 104 -34.99 -17.92 1.56
CA GLU A 104 -34.70 -18.49 2.86
C GLU A 104 -33.28 -18.10 3.27
N ARG A 105 -33.13 -17.65 4.51
CA ARG A 105 -31.81 -17.31 5.04
C ARG A 105 -30.94 -18.58 4.99
N PRO A 106 -29.75 -18.53 4.38
CA PRO A 106 -28.87 -19.69 4.31
C PRO A 106 -28.55 -20.21 5.72
N ALA A 107 -28.31 -21.51 5.83
CA ALA A 107 -27.93 -22.13 7.08
C ALA A 107 -26.67 -21.46 7.66
N TYR A 108 -26.61 -21.37 8.99
CA TYR A 108 -25.46 -20.79 9.67
C TYR A 108 -24.18 -21.57 9.35
N ASP A 109 -23.17 -20.86 8.88
CA ASP A 109 -21.82 -21.37 8.65
C ASP A 109 -20.83 -20.47 9.39
N ALA A 110 -20.08 -21.06 10.31
CA ALA A 110 -19.14 -20.34 11.16
C ALA A 110 -18.00 -19.67 10.37
N ASP A 111 -17.58 -20.29 9.25
CA ASP A 111 -16.50 -19.74 8.42
C ASP A 111 -17.01 -18.55 7.58
N GLN A 112 -18.28 -18.58 7.16
CA GLN A 112 -18.90 -17.46 6.45
C GLN A 112 -19.30 -16.32 7.39
N GLU A 113 -19.57 -16.60 8.67
CA GLU A 113 -19.91 -15.57 9.65
C GLU A 113 -18.76 -14.56 9.84
N ILE A 114 -17.50 -14.98 9.68
CA ILE A 114 -16.37 -14.04 9.75
C ILE A 114 -16.39 -13.03 8.59
N ILE A 115 -16.83 -13.47 7.40
CA ILE A 115 -16.98 -12.60 6.22
C ILE A 115 -18.13 -11.63 6.45
N VAL A 116 -19.24 -12.09 7.04
CA VAL A 116 -20.35 -11.21 7.43
C VAL A 116 -19.87 -10.12 8.39
N ARG A 117 -19.03 -10.47 9.38
CA ARG A 117 -18.47 -9.49 10.32
C ARG A 117 -17.52 -8.49 9.65
N ALA A 118 -16.74 -8.93 8.67
CA ALA A 118 -15.91 -8.04 7.85
C ALA A 118 -16.76 -7.07 7.02
N LEU A 119 -17.82 -7.56 6.37
CA LEU A 119 -18.78 -6.74 5.61
C LEU A 119 -19.53 -5.73 6.49
N LYS A 120 -19.82 -6.10 7.75
CA LYS A 120 -20.38 -5.20 8.77
C LYS A 120 -19.35 -4.26 9.41
N ARG A 121 -18.06 -4.39 9.06
CA ARG A 121 -16.94 -3.60 9.60
C ARG A 121 -16.75 -3.78 11.11
N GLU A 122 -17.13 -4.95 11.63
CA GLU A 122 -16.87 -5.36 13.01
C GLU A 122 -15.46 -5.95 13.18
N LEU A 123 -14.84 -6.35 12.06
CA LEU A 123 -13.47 -6.85 11.99
C LEU A 123 -12.74 -6.19 10.83
N PRO A 124 -11.54 -5.61 11.04
CA PRO A 124 -10.75 -5.07 9.95
C PRO A 124 -10.15 -6.19 9.09
N VAL A 125 -10.11 -5.97 7.78
CA VAL A 125 -9.55 -6.91 6.80
C VAL A 125 -8.10 -6.54 6.47
N ARG A 126 -7.23 -7.53 6.49
CA ARG A 126 -5.81 -7.37 6.14
C ARG A 126 -5.55 -8.02 4.79
N PHE A 127 -5.25 -7.21 3.78
CA PHE A 127 -4.83 -7.70 2.48
C PHE A 127 -3.30 -7.76 2.44
N GLU A 128 -2.74 -8.96 2.33
CA GLU A 128 -1.33 -9.12 2.01
C GLU A 128 -1.15 -8.93 0.50
N ALA A 129 -0.56 -7.81 0.10
CA ALA A 129 -0.38 -7.45 -1.29
C ALA A 129 0.92 -6.69 -1.48
N HIS A 130 1.72 -7.13 -2.43
CA HIS A 130 3.07 -6.63 -2.63
C HIS A 130 3.25 -5.94 -3.99
N ARG A 131 2.74 -6.54 -5.07
CA ARG A 131 2.88 -6.02 -6.42
C ARG A 131 1.86 -4.91 -6.67
N PRO A 132 2.14 -3.94 -7.56
CA PRO A 132 1.19 -2.89 -7.89
C PRO A 132 -0.18 -3.40 -8.36
N GLY A 133 -0.20 -4.50 -9.13
CA GLY A 133 -1.43 -5.15 -9.59
C GLY A 133 -2.28 -5.70 -8.44
N ASP A 134 -1.67 -6.46 -7.52
CA ASP A 134 -2.37 -7.03 -6.36
C ASP A 134 -2.91 -5.92 -5.44
N ILE A 135 -2.13 -4.86 -5.25
CA ILE A 135 -2.55 -3.70 -4.47
C ILE A 135 -3.76 -3.03 -5.12
N ALA A 136 -3.72 -2.80 -6.44
CA ALA A 136 -4.85 -2.21 -7.15
C ALA A 136 -6.11 -3.08 -7.05
N PHE A 137 -5.96 -4.40 -7.15
CA PHE A 137 -7.08 -5.34 -6.98
C PHE A 137 -7.63 -5.33 -5.56
N ALA A 138 -6.76 -5.33 -4.54
CA ALA A 138 -7.18 -5.19 -3.15
C ALA A 138 -7.94 -3.89 -2.90
N LEU A 139 -7.44 -2.76 -3.42
CA LEU A 139 -8.12 -1.46 -3.32
C LEU A 139 -9.51 -1.49 -3.99
N LYS A 140 -9.67 -2.21 -5.12
CA LYS A 140 -10.98 -2.41 -5.76
C LYS A 140 -11.94 -3.15 -4.83
N ILE A 141 -11.53 -4.28 -4.24
CA ILE A 141 -12.36 -5.06 -3.30
C ILE A 141 -12.76 -4.21 -2.08
N ILE A 142 -11.80 -3.47 -1.53
CA ILE A 142 -12.04 -2.59 -0.36
C ILE A 142 -13.11 -1.55 -0.68
N ASP A 143 -13.03 -0.92 -1.86
CA ASP A 143 -13.98 0.09 -2.31
C ASP A 143 -15.36 -0.50 -2.63
N GLU A 144 -15.41 -1.63 -3.35
CA GLU A 144 -16.65 -2.29 -3.77
C GLU A 144 -17.50 -2.75 -2.58
N TYR A 145 -16.87 -3.34 -1.56
CA TYR A 145 -17.57 -3.86 -0.38
C TYR A 145 -17.51 -2.92 0.83
N HIS A 146 -16.94 -1.73 0.66
CA HIS A 146 -16.78 -0.70 1.72
C HIS A 146 -16.13 -1.24 3.01
N LEU A 147 -15.10 -2.06 2.85
CA LEU A 147 -14.44 -2.73 3.96
C LEU A 147 -13.67 -1.74 4.84
N ASP A 148 -13.63 -2.01 6.15
CA ASP A 148 -12.56 -1.47 7.00
C ASP A 148 -11.32 -2.35 6.78
N ALA A 149 -10.28 -1.81 6.16
CA ALA A 149 -9.18 -2.62 5.65
C ALA A 149 -7.83 -1.91 5.66
N MET A 150 -6.76 -2.69 5.51
CA MET A 150 -5.37 -2.23 5.40
C MET A 150 -4.58 -3.12 4.43
N ILE A 151 -3.52 -2.57 3.85
CA ILE A 151 -2.59 -3.34 3.00
C ILE A 151 -1.32 -3.65 3.79
N ILE A 152 -0.93 -4.93 3.81
CA ILE A 152 0.29 -5.43 4.44
C ILE A 152 1.28 -5.85 3.35
N GLY A 153 2.56 -5.59 3.57
CA GLY A 153 3.63 -5.89 2.62
C GLY A 153 3.92 -4.67 1.77
N ALA A 154 2.98 -4.32 0.89
CA ALA A 154 2.88 -3.06 0.15
C ALA A 154 4.19 -2.60 -0.53
N THR A 155 5.06 -3.55 -0.91
CA THR A 155 6.42 -3.24 -1.39
C THR A 155 6.41 -2.37 -2.63
N GLY A 156 5.48 -2.63 -3.56
CA GLY A 156 5.27 -1.86 -4.79
C GLY A 156 4.27 -0.70 -4.67
N ALA A 157 3.73 -0.41 -3.49
CA ALA A 157 2.68 0.62 -3.31
C ALA A 157 3.10 2.00 -3.81
N TYR A 158 4.39 2.36 -3.69
CA TYR A 158 4.93 3.64 -4.16
C TYR A 158 4.78 3.85 -5.67
N ARG A 159 4.59 2.79 -6.46
CA ARG A 159 4.34 2.89 -7.92
C ARG A 159 2.92 3.35 -8.24
N ALA A 160 2.01 3.29 -7.28
CA ALA A 160 0.62 3.74 -7.38
C ALA A 160 0.25 4.67 -6.21
N ALA A 161 1.20 5.47 -5.73
CA ALA A 161 1.09 6.23 -4.50
C ALA A 161 -0.13 7.17 -4.43
N GLU A 162 -0.47 7.84 -5.54
CA GLU A 162 -1.66 8.70 -5.65
C GLU A 162 -2.94 7.91 -5.37
N ARG A 163 -3.09 6.72 -5.97
CA ARG A 163 -4.27 5.85 -5.76
C ARG A 163 -4.35 5.33 -4.33
N VAL A 164 -3.19 5.01 -3.76
CA VAL A 164 -3.10 4.55 -2.37
C VAL A 164 -3.49 5.68 -1.41
N ALA A 165 -3.06 6.91 -1.69
CA ALA A 165 -3.44 8.10 -0.93
C ALA A 165 -4.95 8.38 -1.04
N ASP A 166 -5.49 8.35 -2.27
CA ASP A 166 -6.91 8.57 -2.53
C ASP A 166 -7.80 7.52 -1.85
N ALA A 167 -7.35 6.27 -1.77
CA ALA A 167 -8.08 5.21 -1.10
C ALA A 167 -8.15 5.40 0.43
N GLY A 168 -7.23 6.15 1.02
CA GLY A 168 -7.19 6.41 2.47
C GLY A 168 -6.91 5.15 3.32
N VAL A 169 -6.43 4.07 2.69
CA VAL A 169 -6.19 2.78 3.34
C VAL A 169 -4.82 2.79 4.04
N PRO A 170 -4.70 2.35 5.30
CA PRO A 170 -3.42 2.23 5.98
C PRO A 170 -2.47 1.26 5.28
N ILE A 171 -1.19 1.63 5.22
CA ILE A 171 -0.13 0.84 4.61
C ILE A 171 0.83 0.33 5.69
N VAL A 172 1.00 -0.99 5.76
CA VAL A 172 1.86 -1.66 6.73
C VAL A 172 3.03 -2.31 6.01
N PHE A 173 4.20 -1.70 6.13
CA PHE A 173 5.44 -2.28 5.63
C PHE A 173 5.94 -3.38 6.57
N GLY A 174 6.55 -4.42 5.98
CA GLY A 174 7.33 -5.40 6.73
C GLY A 174 8.73 -4.87 7.09
N GLN A 175 9.71 -5.77 7.05
CA GLN A 175 11.12 -5.41 7.24
C GLN A 175 11.66 -4.53 6.09
N LEU A 176 12.51 -3.56 6.43
CA LEU A 176 13.12 -2.63 5.45
C LEU A 176 14.62 -2.89 5.25
N THR A 177 15.19 -3.91 5.90
CA THR A 177 16.61 -4.27 5.80
C THR A 177 16.98 -5.00 4.50
N GLY A 178 16.02 -5.27 3.61
CA GLY A 178 16.24 -5.97 2.33
C GLY A 178 16.74 -7.42 2.48
N ALA A 179 16.81 -7.95 3.70
CA ALA A 179 17.52 -9.19 4.03
C ALA A 179 16.59 -10.39 4.31
N GLY A 180 15.30 -10.26 4.01
CA GLY A 180 14.33 -11.31 4.30
C GLY A 180 13.88 -12.04 3.06
N GLY A 181 14.59 -13.13 2.76
CA GLY A 181 14.08 -14.22 1.94
C GLY A 181 14.36 -14.08 0.46
N PHE A 182 14.95 -15.13 -0.09
CA PHE A 182 15.21 -15.39 -1.50
C PHE A 182 13.93 -15.54 -2.35
N ASP A 183 12.85 -14.83 -2.02
CA ASP A 183 11.65 -14.77 -2.82
C ASP A 183 11.80 -13.66 -3.88
N ARG A 184 12.27 -14.08 -5.06
CA ARG A 184 12.49 -13.19 -6.21
C ARG A 184 11.21 -12.49 -6.68
N SER A 185 10.03 -13.01 -6.33
CA SER A 185 8.75 -12.50 -6.81
C SER A 185 8.37 -11.14 -6.23
N HIS A 186 8.86 -10.81 -5.03
CA HIS A 186 8.62 -9.55 -4.31
C HIS A 186 9.82 -8.60 -4.34
N SER A 187 11.03 -9.12 -4.57
CA SER A 187 12.27 -8.35 -4.49
C SER A 187 12.39 -7.27 -5.56
N ALA A 188 11.75 -7.46 -6.72
CA ALA A 188 11.80 -6.49 -7.82
C ALA A 188 11.13 -5.16 -7.48
N ASP A 189 10.09 -5.20 -6.65
CA ASP A 189 9.37 -4.01 -6.21
C ASP A 189 9.91 -3.44 -4.89
N PHE A 190 10.81 -4.13 -4.19
CA PHE A 190 11.32 -3.65 -2.91
C PHE A 190 12.10 -2.34 -3.06
N ASP A 191 11.63 -1.29 -2.40
CA ASP A 191 12.33 -0.01 -2.31
C ASP A 191 12.25 0.53 -0.88
N ALA A 192 13.41 0.69 -0.24
CA ALA A 192 13.47 1.24 1.12
C ALA A 192 13.05 2.73 1.18
N GLN A 193 12.94 3.43 0.03
CA GLN A 193 12.35 4.77 -0.07
C GLN A 193 10.82 4.75 -0.14
N ALA A 194 10.18 3.59 -0.30
CA ALA A 194 8.72 3.51 -0.46
C ALA A 194 7.93 4.23 0.65
N PRO A 195 8.26 4.09 1.96
CA PRO A 195 7.57 4.84 3.01
C PRO A 195 7.65 6.35 2.82
N ALA A 196 8.82 6.86 2.41
CA ALA A 196 9.02 8.30 2.19
C ALA A 196 8.23 8.82 0.99
N LYS A 197 8.19 8.04 -0.10
CA LYS A 197 7.43 8.37 -1.31
C LYS A 197 5.93 8.43 -1.01
N LEU A 198 5.40 7.40 -0.37
CA LEU A 198 3.97 7.36 0.02
C LEU A 198 3.60 8.50 0.96
N ALA A 199 4.45 8.82 1.94
CA ALA A 199 4.22 9.95 2.84
C ALA A 199 4.18 11.29 2.08
N ALA A 200 5.09 11.48 1.11
CA ALA A 200 5.13 12.68 0.28
C ALA A 200 3.91 12.83 -0.64
N ASP A 201 3.34 11.71 -1.08
CA ASP A 201 2.14 11.66 -1.93
C ASP A 201 0.82 11.68 -1.12
N GLY A 202 0.89 11.83 0.21
CA GLY A 202 -0.28 12.09 1.05
C GLY A 202 -0.91 10.86 1.70
N VAL A 203 -0.25 9.70 1.68
CA VAL A 203 -0.70 8.52 2.44
C VAL A 203 -0.64 8.82 3.94
N ALA A 204 -1.81 8.92 4.56
CA ALA A 204 -1.95 9.43 5.92
C ALA A 204 -1.42 8.49 7.01
N THR A 205 -1.56 7.17 6.81
CA THR A 205 -1.21 6.17 7.82
C THR A 205 -0.23 5.16 7.24
N ILE A 206 1.03 5.26 7.67
CA ILE A 206 2.10 4.35 7.31
C ILE A 206 2.60 3.69 8.60
N VAL A 207 2.69 2.37 8.59
CA VAL A 207 3.24 1.57 9.68
C VAL A 207 4.49 0.87 9.20
N ILE A 208 5.54 0.91 10.02
CA ILE A 208 6.77 0.15 9.78
C ILE A 208 6.78 -1.01 10.76
N GLY A 209 6.71 -2.23 10.23
CA GLY A 209 6.71 -3.45 11.02
C GLY A 209 8.10 -4.08 11.18
N SER A 210 8.15 -5.14 11.98
CA SER A 210 9.37 -5.94 12.18
C SER A 210 9.51 -7.12 11.21
N GLY A 211 8.53 -7.33 10.32
CA GLY A 211 8.45 -8.50 9.45
C GLY A 211 8.13 -9.80 10.20
N ARG A 212 8.06 -10.92 9.45
CA ARG A 212 7.82 -12.26 10.01
C ARG A 212 9.04 -12.69 10.84
N LYS A 213 8.80 -13.23 12.05
CA LYS A 213 9.85 -13.71 12.94
C LYS A 213 10.73 -14.77 12.25
N GLY A 214 12.03 -14.53 12.13
CA GLY A 214 13.04 -15.42 11.55
C GLY A 214 14.30 -14.65 11.13
N GLY A 215 15.45 -15.32 10.99
CA GLY A 215 16.70 -14.71 10.49
C GLY A 215 17.00 -13.29 11.00
N ASN A 216 17.13 -12.35 10.06
CA ASN A 216 17.38 -10.91 10.29
C ASN A 216 16.10 -10.07 10.52
N ALA A 217 15.02 -10.69 11.01
CA ALA A 217 13.72 -10.08 11.25
C ALA A 217 13.21 -10.40 12.67
N GLY A 218 12.43 -9.48 13.24
CA GLY A 218 11.94 -9.60 14.61
C GLY A 218 11.81 -8.25 15.31
N ALA A 219 11.05 -8.23 16.41
CA ALA A 219 10.69 -7.01 17.15
C ALA A 219 11.93 -6.17 17.56
N GLN A 220 13.07 -6.82 17.80
CA GLN A 220 14.33 -6.16 18.15
C GLN A 220 14.90 -5.26 17.03
N TYR A 221 14.46 -5.43 15.79
CA TYR A 221 14.92 -4.64 14.63
C TYR A 221 13.93 -3.52 14.24
N LEU A 222 12.87 -3.29 15.02
CA LEU A 222 11.85 -2.31 14.68
C LEU A 222 12.40 -0.88 14.57
N THR A 223 13.22 -0.46 15.54
CA THR A 223 13.87 0.87 15.52
C THR A 223 14.89 0.98 14.38
N GLN A 224 15.58 -0.11 14.04
CA GLN A 224 16.46 -0.16 12.88
C GLN A 224 15.69 0.05 11.56
N ASN A 225 14.52 -0.59 11.39
CA ASN A 225 13.69 -0.38 10.20
C ASN A 225 13.22 1.07 10.08
N ALA A 226 12.79 1.68 11.19
CA ALA A 226 12.41 3.09 11.22
C ALA A 226 13.60 4.00 10.88
N ALA A 227 14.79 3.75 11.45
CA ALA A 227 16.00 4.50 11.14
C ALA A 227 16.41 4.37 9.67
N ILE A 228 16.24 3.19 9.06
CA ILE A 228 16.45 2.99 7.61
C ILE A 228 15.50 3.88 6.82
N ALA A 229 14.20 3.91 7.16
CA ALA A 229 13.25 4.78 6.46
C ALA A 229 13.63 6.26 6.56
N VAL A 230 14.11 6.72 7.72
CA VAL A 230 14.63 8.09 7.89
C VAL A 230 15.83 8.33 6.98
N GLY A 231 16.80 7.43 6.98
CA GLY A 231 17.96 7.50 6.07
C GLY A 231 17.60 7.44 4.58
N ARG A 232 16.37 7.05 4.24
CA ARG A 232 15.82 7.00 2.87
C ARG A 232 14.88 8.15 2.54
N GLY A 233 14.69 9.11 3.44
CA GLY A 233 13.98 10.36 3.19
C GLY A 233 12.65 10.51 3.93
N LEU A 234 12.26 9.57 4.78
CA LEU A 234 11.09 9.74 5.65
C LEU A 234 11.44 10.72 6.78
N ALA A 235 10.52 11.61 7.13
CA ALA A 235 10.73 12.50 8.28
C ALA A 235 10.84 11.69 9.58
N GLU A 236 11.75 12.09 10.49
CA GLU A 236 11.97 11.40 11.77
C GLU A 236 10.69 11.26 12.59
N ASP A 237 9.91 12.34 12.71
CA ASP A 237 8.60 12.32 13.38
C ASP A 237 7.64 11.31 12.75
N ALA A 238 7.63 11.21 11.41
CA ALA A 238 6.78 10.25 10.72
C ALA A 238 7.25 8.80 10.96
N ALA A 239 8.56 8.56 11.01
CA ALA A 239 9.10 7.25 11.34
C ALA A 239 8.77 6.83 12.79
N MET A 240 8.85 7.77 13.75
CA MET A 240 8.45 7.51 15.14
C MET A 240 6.95 7.23 15.26
N ARG A 241 6.09 7.98 14.58
CA ARG A 241 4.64 7.69 14.54
C ARG A 241 4.34 6.32 13.92
N ALA A 242 5.05 5.95 12.85
CA ALA A 242 4.87 4.70 12.13
C ALA A 242 5.14 3.45 12.99
N ILE A 243 5.97 3.55 14.03
CA ILE A 243 6.24 2.46 14.99
C ILE A 243 5.52 2.65 16.34
N THR A 244 4.65 3.67 16.47
CA THR A 244 3.90 3.97 17.69
C THR A 244 2.43 4.23 17.41
N ILE A 245 1.99 5.50 17.31
CA ILE A 245 0.59 5.88 17.25
C ILE A 245 -0.10 5.39 15.97
N ASP A 246 0.58 5.35 14.83
CA ASP A 246 -0.03 4.89 13.59
C ASP A 246 -0.20 3.36 13.60
N ALA A 247 0.72 2.63 14.23
CA ALA A 247 0.55 1.20 14.50
C ALA A 247 -0.62 0.95 15.46
N ALA A 248 -0.78 1.77 16.49
CA ALA A 248 -1.89 1.67 17.43
C ALA A 248 -3.26 1.95 16.76
N LYS A 249 -3.33 2.94 15.84
CA LYS A 249 -4.52 3.22 15.04
C LYS A 249 -4.90 2.03 14.17
N VAL A 250 -3.93 1.47 13.44
CA VAL A 250 -4.14 0.29 12.57
C VAL A 250 -4.59 -0.94 13.36
N CYS A 251 -4.13 -1.08 14.60
CA CYS A 251 -4.56 -2.15 15.49
C CYS A 251 -5.87 -1.86 16.25
N GLY A 252 -6.48 -0.68 16.09
CA GLY A 252 -7.72 -0.31 16.78
C GLY A 252 -7.55 -0.05 18.29
N VAL A 253 -6.34 0.27 18.74
CA VAL A 253 -5.98 0.45 20.17
C VAL A 253 -5.35 1.82 20.47
N ALA A 254 -5.49 2.80 19.57
CA ALA A 254 -4.92 4.14 19.73
C ALA A 254 -5.46 4.89 20.97
N GLU A 255 -6.64 4.53 21.47
CA GLU A 255 -7.22 5.10 22.69
C GLU A 255 -6.46 4.68 23.96
N THR A 256 -5.77 3.53 23.92
CA THR A 256 -5.06 2.98 25.08
C THR A 256 -3.55 2.93 24.91
N LEU A 257 -3.04 2.94 23.68
CA LEU A 257 -1.63 2.75 23.34
C LEU A 257 -1.12 3.75 22.27
N GLY A 258 0.20 3.80 22.10
CA GLY A 258 0.85 4.44 20.96
C GLY A 258 1.21 5.91 21.15
N SER A 259 0.81 6.58 22.23
CA SER A 259 1.31 7.92 22.57
C SER A 259 1.39 8.15 24.09
N LEU A 260 2.20 9.12 24.49
CA LEU A 260 2.36 9.53 25.89
C LEU A 260 1.33 10.60 26.24
N GLU A 261 0.11 10.17 26.52
CA GLU A 261 -1.02 11.03 26.86
C GLU A 261 -1.72 10.55 28.14
N LYS A 262 -2.33 11.49 28.87
CA LYS A 262 -3.08 11.17 30.09
C LYS A 262 -4.25 10.24 29.74
N GLY A 263 -4.36 9.13 30.47
CA GLY A 263 -5.43 8.14 30.30
C GLY A 263 -5.03 6.90 29.50
N LYS A 264 -3.87 6.92 28.81
CA LYS A 264 -3.31 5.77 28.11
C LYS A 264 -2.50 4.87 29.05
N LEU A 265 -2.23 3.64 28.61
CA LEU A 265 -1.37 2.72 29.34
C LEU A 265 0.05 3.28 29.44
N ALA A 266 0.67 3.08 30.60
CA ALA A 266 2.05 3.48 30.86
C ALA A 266 3.04 2.46 30.27
N ASP A 267 2.95 2.27 28.95
CA ASP A 267 3.88 1.49 28.14
C ASP A 267 4.97 2.43 27.63
N VAL A 268 6.11 2.43 28.34
CA VAL A 268 7.15 3.45 28.19
C VAL A 268 8.51 2.79 28.06
N VAL A 269 9.31 3.23 27.09
CA VAL A 269 10.71 2.84 26.93
C VAL A 269 11.60 4.03 27.22
N ILE A 270 12.55 3.86 28.14
CA ILE A 270 13.59 4.84 28.43
C ILE A 270 14.83 4.45 27.64
N TRP A 271 15.32 5.38 26.82
CA TRP A 271 16.51 5.22 25.99
C TRP A 271 17.63 6.13 26.48
N SER A 272 18.89 5.70 26.29
CA SER A 272 20.06 6.53 26.62
C SER A 272 20.23 7.76 25.70
N GLY A 273 19.52 7.76 24.57
CA GLY A 273 19.54 8.79 23.53
C GLY A 273 18.33 8.66 22.62
N HIS A 274 18.40 9.24 21.42
CA HIS A 274 17.29 9.16 20.47
C HIS A 274 17.04 7.71 20.03
N PRO A 275 15.80 7.17 20.05
CA PRO A 275 15.52 5.76 19.77
C PRO A 275 15.98 5.24 18.40
N LEU A 276 16.12 6.14 17.42
CA LEU A 276 16.58 5.81 16.07
C LEU A 276 18.09 5.97 15.87
N ALA A 277 18.83 6.45 16.88
CA ALA A 277 20.27 6.60 16.80
C ALA A 277 20.97 5.24 17.04
N PRO A 278 22.01 4.89 16.25
CA PRO A 278 22.63 3.57 16.28
C PRO A 278 23.42 3.27 17.56
N ASP A 279 23.78 4.30 18.32
CA ASP A 279 24.49 4.22 19.60
C ASP A 279 23.54 4.26 20.82
N SER A 280 22.24 4.45 20.59
CA SER A 280 21.25 4.48 21.66
C SER A 280 20.84 3.08 22.09
N VAL A 281 20.71 2.90 23.39
CA VAL A 281 20.34 1.63 24.00
C VAL A 281 19.08 1.79 24.85
N VAL A 282 18.34 0.70 25.01
CA VAL A 282 17.23 0.65 25.96
C VAL A 282 17.80 0.60 27.38
N GLU A 283 17.42 1.54 28.22
CA GLU A 283 17.79 1.56 29.64
C GLU A 283 16.72 0.89 30.49
N ARG A 284 15.43 1.18 30.23
CA ARG A 284 14.29 0.64 30.97
C ARG A 284 13.08 0.45 30.08
N VAL A 285 12.24 -0.53 30.41
CA VAL A 285 10.93 -0.73 29.78
C VAL A 285 9.88 -0.88 30.87
N PHE A 286 8.79 -0.15 30.70
CA PHE A 286 7.58 -0.25 31.51
C PHE A 286 6.43 -0.74 30.63
N VAL A 287 5.63 -1.67 31.14
CA VAL A 287 4.39 -2.14 30.50
C VAL A 287 3.29 -2.08 31.55
N GLY A 288 2.21 -1.35 31.26
CA GLY A 288 1.14 -1.06 32.22
C GLY A 288 1.64 -0.35 33.48
N GLY A 289 2.74 0.42 33.38
CA GLY A 289 3.38 1.08 34.52
C GLY A 289 4.28 0.19 35.38
N VAL A 290 4.42 -1.11 35.04
CA VAL A 290 5.32 -2.04 35.73
C VAL A 290 6.64 -2.13 34.97
N GLU A 291 7.76 -1.98 35.66
CA GLU A 291 9.09 -2.14 35.06
C GLU A 291 9.35 -3.62 34.73
N VAL A 292 9.51 -3.93 33.44
CA VAL A 292 9.73 -5.30 32.93
C VAL A 292 11.14 -5.52 32.42
N TYR A 293 11.89 -4.44 32.18
CA TYR A 293 13.29 -4.51 31.78
C TYR A 293 14.07 -3.36 32.40
N ARG A 294 15.28 -3.68 32.85
CA ARG A 294 16.31 -2.72 33.25
C ARG A 294 17.64 -3.21 32.71
N ARG A 295 18.36 -2.33 32.01
CA ARG A 295 19.74 -2.61 31.58
C ARG A 295 20.61 -2.78 32.83
N ALA A 296 21.33 -3.90 32.92
CA ALA A 296 22.35 -4.06 33.95
C ALA A 296 23.47 -3.03 33.70
N GLY A 297 23.88 -2.32 34.75
CA GLY A 297 25.05 -1.45 34.67
C GLY A 297 26.30 -2.28 34.33
N ASN A 298 27.12 -1.78 33.42
CA ASN A 298 28.48 -2.29 33.24
C ASN A 298 29.39 -1.79 34.36
#